data_AF-A0A966ARY2-F1
#
_entry.id   AF-A0A966ARY2-F1
#
_cell.length_a   1.000
_cell.length_b   1.000
_cell.length_c   1.000
_cell.angle_alpha   90.00
_cell.angle_beta   90.00
_cell.angle_gamma   90.00
#
_symmetry.space_group_name_H-M   'P 1'
#
loop_
_entity.id
_entity.type
_entity.pdbx_description
1 polymer ?
#
loop_
_entity_poly.entity_id
_entity_poly.type
_entity_poly.pdbx_seq_one_letter_code
_entity_poly.pdbx_strand_id
1 'polypeptide(L)'
;AQSLMQLGQSTQALTAFNTAIALTPEFGATYANRGVLHDRMGRYEKAIEDYERALALDPELVEGPHWLTRFLRNQPQKPPGVAERAAYLRGELAKPEGERLLRVPELDAEQRSYKQ
;
A
#
# COMPACT_ATOMS: atom_id res chain seq x y z
N ALA A 1 5.36 0.23 -23.23
CA ALA A 1 6.63 0.58 -22.57
C ALA A 1 6.47 0.85 -21.07
N GLN A 2 5.51 1.68 -20.66
CA GLN A 2 5.31 2.06 -19.24
C GLN A 2 5.02 0.88 -18.29
N SER A 3 4.21 -0.11 -18.71
CA SER A 3 3.85 -1.26 -17.86
C SER A 3 5.04 -2.19 -17.54
N LEU A 4 5.96 -2.37 -18.48
CA LEU A 4 7.17 -3.19 -18.25
C LEU A 4 8.16 -2.46 -17.32
N MET A 5 8.30 -1.14 -17.47
CA MET A 5 9.14 -0.34 -16.58
C MET A 5 8.60 -0.33 -15.15
N GLN A 6 7.28 -0.19 -14.98
CA GLN A 6 6.63 -0.25 -13.66
C GLN A 6 6.75 -1.63 -13.00
N LEU A 7 6.63 -2.72 -13.77
CA LEU A 7 6.84 -4.08 -13.25
C LEU A 7 8.30 -4.33 -12.83
N GLY A 8 9.26 -3.83 -13.61
CA GLY A 8 10.68 -3.93 -13.30
C GLY A 8 11.06 -3.17 -12.02
N GLN A 9 10.58 -1.94 -11.89
CA GLN A 9 10.78 -1.11 -10.69
C GLN A 9 10.11 -1.72 -9.46
N SER A 10 8.90 -2.26 -9.60
CA SER A 10 8.18 -2.90 -8.51
C SER A 10 8.90 -4.16 -8.01
N THR A 11 9.48 -4.94 -8.93
CA THR A 11 10.23 -6.15 -8.56
C THR A 11 11.53 -5.80 -7.82
N GLN A 12 12.25 -4.76 -8.27
CA GLN A 12 13.44 -4.28 -7.58
C GLN A 12 13.12 -3.71 -6.19
N ALA A 13 12.03 -2.95 -6.08
CA ALA A 13 11.56 -2.41 -4.81
C ALA A 13 11.18 -3.51 -3.80
N LEU A 14 10.53 -4.59 -4.27
CA LEU A 14 10.24 -5.75 -3.42
C LEU A 14 11.52 -6.39 -2.87
N THR A 15 12.53 -6.58 -3.72
CA THR A 15 13.82 -7.13 -3.28
C THR A 15 14.47 -6.22 -2.24
N ALA A 16 14.45 -4.90 -2.45
CA ALA A 16 14.99 -3.94 -1.48
C ALA A 16 14.27 -4.00 -0.12
N PHE A 17 12.94 -4.08 -0.11
CA PHE A 17 12.18 -4.22 1.14
C PHE A 17 12.44 -5.56 1.83
N ASN A 18 12.57 -6.65 1.08
CA ASN A 18 12.90 -7.95 1.66
C ASN A 18 14.28 -7.95 2.32
N THR A 19 15.28 -7.32 1.68
CA THR A 19 16.61 -7.14 2.28
C THR A 19 16.54 -6.25 3.51
N ALA A 20 15.80 -5.13 3.46
CA ALA A 20 15.62 -4.26 4.62
C ALA A 20 14.98 -5.00 5.79
N ILE A 21 13.94 -5.81 5.56
CA ILE A 21 13.31 -6.66 6.57
C ILE A 21 14.29 -7.69 7.14
N ALA A 22 15.17 -8.27 6.31
CA ALA A 22 16.18 -9.21 6.77
C ALA A 22 17.24 -8.55 7.69
N LEU A 23 17.51 -7.25 7.48
CA LEU A 23 18.46 -6.48 8.28
C LEU A 23 17.82 -5.91 9.55
N THR A 24 16.59 -5.42 9.46
CA THR A 24 15.85 -4.77 10.56
C THR A 24 14.40 -5.27 10.62
N PRO A 25 14.17 -6.49 11.13
CA PRO A 25 12.85 -7.13 11.14
C PRO A 25 11.85 -6.48 12.10
N GLU A 26 12.30 -5.59 12.98
CA GLU A 26 11.43 -4.85 13.92
C GLU A 26 10.95 -3.50 13.38
N PHE A 27 11.41 -3.07 12.20
CA PHE A 27 11.03 -1.77 11.65
C PHE A 27 9.68 -1.86 10.92
N GLY A 28 8.58 -1.60 11.64
CA GLY A 28 7.20 -1.70 11.15
C GLY A 28 6.92 -0.92 9.87
N ALA A 29 7.54 0.26 9.70
CA ALA A 29 7.36 1.09 8.51
C ALA A 29 7.82 0.39 7.21
N THR A 30 8.81 -0.52 7.27
CA THR A 30 9.26 -1.30 6.11
C THR A 30 8.16 -2.24 5.63
N TYR A 31 7.47 -2.92 6.57
CA TYR A 31 6.34 -3.77 6.24
C TYR A 31 5.19 -2.97 5.65
N ALA A 32 4.85 -1.82 6.24
CA ALA A 32 3.80 -0.94 5.69
C ALA A 32 4.10 -0.54 4.24
N ASN A 33 5.34 -0.14 3.94
CA ASN A 33 5.75 0.25 2.60
C ASN A 33 5.73 -0.93 1.60
N ARG A 34 6.12 -2.13 2.03
CA ARG A 34 6.00 -3.34 1.21
C ARG A 34 4.53 -3.71 0.95
N GLY A 35 3.67 -3.52 1.94
CA GLY A 35 2.22 -3.68 1.81
C GLY A 35 1.61 -2.76 0.76
N VAL A 36 1.99 -1.47 0.74
CA VAL A 36 1.57 -0.51 -0.30
C VAL A 36 2.00 -0.97 -1.69
N LEU A 37 3.21 -1.50 -1.82
CA LEU A 37 3.70 -2.03 -3.08
C LEU A 37 2.90 -3.26 -3.53
N HIS A 38 2.58 -4.17 -2.62
CA HIS A 38 1.72 -5.32 -2.90
C HIS A 38 0.30 -4.91 -3.31
N ASP A 39 -0.29 -3.93 -2.64
CA ASP A 39 -1.60 -3.35 -2.97
C ASP A 39 -1.60 -2.79 -4.41
N ARG A 40 -0.59 -1.98 -4.75
CA ARG A 40 -0.42 -1.44 -6.12
C ARG A 40 -0.27 -2.52 -7.19
N MET A 41 0.36 -3.64 -6.83
CA MET A 41 0.53 -4.80 -7.71
C MET A 41 -0.72 -5.71 -7.78
N GLY A 42 -1.78 -5.39 -7.03
CA GLY A 42 -3.00 -6.21 -6.94
C GLY A 42 -2.85 -7.48 -6.11
N ARG A 43 -1.78 -7.57 -5.30
CA ARG A 43 -1.50 -8.70 -4.40
C ARG A 43 -2.07 -8.39 -3.02
N TYR A 44 -3.40 -8.30 -2.93
CA TYR A 44 -4.10 -7.73 -1.77
C TYR A 44 -3.92 -8.56 -0.50
N GLU A 45 -3.86 -9.89 -0.59
CA GLU A 45 -3.62 -10.77 0.56
C GLU A 45 -2.25 -10.49 1.19
N LYS A 46 -1.21 -10.37 0.36
CA LYS A 46 0.15 -10.03 0.82
C LYS A 46 0.22 -8.62 1.38
N ALA A 47 -0.56 -7.70 0.83
CA ALA A 47 -0.65 -6.34 1.35
C ALA A 47 -1.24 -6.32 2.77
N ILE A 48 -2.31 -7.08 3.00
CA ILE A 48 -2.93 -7.22 4.33
C ILE A 48 -1.95 -7.82 5.33
N GLU A 49 -1.26 -8.91 4.99
CA GLU A 49 -0.26 -9.54 5.87
C GLU A 49 0.83 -8.54 6.30
N ASP A 50 1.33 -7.76 5.34
CA ASP A 50 2.34 -6.73 5.59
C ASP A 50 1.82 -5.58 6.45
N TYR A 51 0.60 -5.13 6.21
CA TYR A 51 -0.04 -4.10 7.03
C TYR A 51 -0.29 -4.57 8.46
N GLU A 52 -0.77 -5.79 8.66
CA GLU A 52 -0.96 -6.37 9.99
C GLU A 52 0.37 -6.53 10.72
N ARG A 53 1.42 -6.95 10.01
CA ARG A 53 2.76 -7.06 10.61
C ARG A 53 3.32 -5.69 11.00
N ALA A 54 3.10 -4.66 10.17
CA ALA A 54 3.49 -3.30 10.48
C ALA A 54 2.82 -2.79 11.75
N LEU A 55 1.49 -2.96 11.86
CA LEU A 55 0.69 -2.53 13.01
C LEU A 55 1.02 -3.31 14.29
N ALA A 56 1.41 -4.58 14.17
CA ALA A 56 1.84 -5.39 15.31
C ALA A 56 3.21 -4.95 15.86
N LEU A 57 4.10 -4.45 14.99
CA LEU A 57 5.42 -3.95 15.38
C LEU A 57 5.37 -2.51 15.89
N ASP A 58 4.55 -1.69 15.27
CA ASP A 58 4.38 -0.28 15.61
C ASP A 58 2.89 0.10 15.46
N PRO A 59 2.15 0.08 16.58
CA PRO A 59 0.75 0.51 16.60
C PRO A 59 0.54 1.99 16.27
N GLU A 60 1.58 2.83 16.33
CA GLU A 60 1.45 4.25 15.93
C GLU A 60 1.38 4.40 14.41
N LEU A 61 1.77 3.37 13.64
CA LEU A 61 1.54 3.29 12.19
C LEU A 61 0.06 3.12 11.82
N VAL A 62 -0.86 3.03 12.78
CA VAL A 62 -2.31 3.15 12.53
C VAL A 62 -2.60 4.40 11.70
N GLU A 63 -1.89 5.52 11.95
CA GLU A 63 -2.03 6.75 11.19
C GLU A 63 -1.22 6.76 9.87
N GLY A 64 -0.34 5.77 9.66
CA GLY A 64 0.60 5.66 8.53
C GLY A 64 1.88 6.50 8.70
N PRO A 65 2.90 6.33 7.83
CA PRO A 65 4.09 7.18 7.86
C PRO A 65 3.66 8.64 7.69
N HIS A 66 4.03 9.52 8.63
CA HIS A 66 3.69 10.96 8.67
C HIS A 66 3.98 11.76 7.37
N TRP A 67 4.64 11.17 6.39
CA TRP A 67 5.36 11.78 5.27
C TRP A 67 5.16 10.87 4.04
N LEU A 68 4.52 11.26 2.94
CA LEU A 68 4.50 12.57 2.30
C LEU A 68 3.15 13.28 2.48
N THR A 69 2.78 13.43 3.76
CA THR A 69 2.12 14.56 4.44
C THR A 69 1.23 15.42 3.58
N ARG A 70 0.04 14.91 3.23
CA ARG A 70 -0.75 15.53 2.17
C ARG A 70 0.12 15.54 0.92
N PHE A 71 -0.22 14.80 -0.11
CA PHE A 71 0.48 14.87 -1.38
C PHE A 71 0.44 16.27 -2.10
N LEU A 72 0.27 17.40 -1.41
CA LEU A 72 0.45 18.79 -1.90
C LEU A 72 -0.83 19.43 -2.46
N ARG A 73 -1.70 19.82 -1.50
CA ARG A 73 -2.63 20.96 -1.52
C ARG A 73 -4.05 20.84 -2.12
N ASN A 74 -4.70 19.68 -2.31
CA ASN A 74 -6.16 19.73 -2.59
C ASN A 74 -6.97 18.42 -2.43
N GLN A 75 -7.01 17.81 -1.25
CA GLN A 75 -7.89 16.65 -1.01
C GLN A 75 -8.73 16.90 0.25
N PRO A 76 -10.08 16.77 0.20
CA PRO A 76 -10.98 17.11 1.31
C PRO A 76 -11.05 16.04 2.40
N GLN A 77 -10.62 14.81 2.14
CA GLN A 77 -10.76 13.68 3.06
C GLN A 77 -9.41 13.03 3.41
N LYS A 78 -9.26 12.68 4.69
CA LYS A 78 -8.10 11.96 5.24
C LYS A 78 -7.98 10.62 4.49
N PRO A 79 -6.83 10.29 3.87
CA PRO A 79 -6.65 8.96 3.30
C PRO A 79 -6.72 7.92 4.42
N PRO A 80 -7.26 6.72 4.14
CA PRO A 80 -7.31 5.64 5.13
C PRO A 80 -5.88 5.30 5.59
N GLY A 81 -5.69 5.16 6.90
CA GLY A 81 -4.43 4.70 7.47
C GLY A 81 -4.18 3.23 7.13
N VAL A 82 -3.06 2.69 7.61
CA VAL A 82 -2.65 1.31 7.34
C VAL A 82 -3.71 0.32 7.83
N ALA A 83 -4.31 0.61 8.99
CA ALA A 83 -5.37 -0.19 9.58
C ALA A 83 -6.67 -0.13 8.75
N GLU A 84 -7.11 1.06 8.35
CA GLU A 84 -8.32 1.24 7.57
C GLU A 84 -8.19 0.64 6.17
N ARG A 85 -7.00 0.74 5.54
CA ARG A 85 -6.76 0.12 4.24
C ARG A 85 -6.75 -1.41 4.33
N ALA A 86 -6.12 -1.98 5.37
CA ALA A 86 -6.14 -3.42 5.59
C ALA A 86 -7.58 -3.92 5.83
N ALA A 87 -8.37 -3.20 6.64
CA ALA A 87 -9.77 -3.53 6.89
C ALA A 87 -10.63 -3.44 5.61
N TYR A 88 -10.42 -2.40 4.79
CA TYR A 88 -11.09 -2.26 3.50
C TYR A 88 -10.80 -3.44 2.58
N LEU A 89 -9.51 -3.76 2.38
CA LEU A 89 -9.11 -4.87 1.50
C LEU A 89 -9.68 -6.20 1.99
N ARG A 90 -9.69 -6.44 3.31
CA ARG A 90 -10.32 -7.64 3.90
C ARG A 90 -11.83 -7.67 3.62
N GLY A 91 -12.52 -6.54 3.76
CA GLY A 91 -13.95 -6.42 3.47
C GLY A 91 -14.27 -6.68 2.00
N GLU A 92 -13.47 -6.14 1.08
CA GLU A 92 -13.64 -6.38 -0.36
C GLU A 92 -13.31 -7.83 -0.76
N LEU A 93 -12.27 -8.43 -0.18
CA LEU A 93 -11.92 -9.84 -0.45
C LEU A 93 -12.99 -10.82 0.07
N ALA A 94 -13.75 -10.44 1.10
CA ALA A 94 -14.87 -11.22 1.61
C ALA A 94 -16.10 -11.23 0.68
N LYS A 95 -16.21 -10.26 -0.25
CA LYS A 95 -17.28 -10.22 -1.25
C LYS A 95 -17.02 -11.21 -2.40
N PRO A 96 -18.06 -11.64 -3.13
CA PRO A 96 -17.92 -12.35 -4.39
C PRO A 96 -17.04 -11.56 -5.37
N GLU A 97 -16.22 -12.24 -6.16
CA GLU A 97 -15.22 -11.59 -7.04
C GLU A 97 -15.81 -10.51 -7.96
N GLY A 98 -17.02 -10.71 -8.47
CA GLY A 98 -17.72 -9.76 -9.33
C GLY A 98 -18.27 -8.50 -8.64
N GLU A 99 -18.27 -8.46 -7.31
CA GLU A 99 -18.79 -7.35 -6.49
C GLU A 99 -17.67 -6.55 -5.80
N ARG A 100 -16.42 -6.98 -5.95
CA ARG A 100 -15.29 -6.36 -5.25
C ARG A 100 -14.87 -5.06 -5.93
N LEU A 101 -14.70 -4.02 -5.13
CA LEU A 101 -14.17 -2.72 -5.54
C LEU A 101 -12.70 -2.58 -5.10
N LEU A 102 -11.87 -3.54 -5.46
CA LEU A 102 -10.45 -3.60 -5.03
C LEU A 102 -9.57 -2.52 -5.69
N ARG A 103 -9.94 -2.10 -6.90
CA ARG A 103 -9.47 -0.89 -7.55
C ARG A 103 -10.66 -0.02 -7.90
N VAL A 104 -10.57 1.27 -7.57
CA VAL A 104 -11.48 2.28 -8.11
C VAL A 104 -10.68 2.96 -9.22
N PRO A 105 -10.87 2.58 -10.50
CA PRO A 105 -10.01 3.02 -11.59
C PRO A 105 -9.93 4.55 -11.71
N GLU A 106 -11.01 5.27 -11.38
CA GLU A 106 -11.03 6.74 -11.38
C GLU A 106 -10.09 7.32 -10.31
N LEU A 107 -10.16 6.85 -9.07
CA LEU A 107 -9.31 7.32 -7.96
C LEU A 107 -7.84 6.89 -8.15
N ASP A 108 -7.61 5.70 -8.71
CA ASP A 108 -6.28 5.19 -9.02
C ASP A 108 -5.64 5.95 -10.20
N ALA A 109 -6.43 6.35 -11.20
CA ALA A 109 -5.98 7.17 -12.33
C ALA A 109 -5.65 8.61 -11.90
N GLU A 110 -6.44 9.18 -10.98
CA GLU A 110 -6.15 10.49 -10.38
C GLU A 110 -4.87 10.45 -9.53
N GLN A 111 -4.62 9.38 -8.78
CA GLN A 111 -3.35 9.20 -8.06
C GLN A 111 -2.14 8.98 -8.99
N ARG A 112 -2.35 8.43 -10.19
CA ARG A 112 -1.32 8.28 -11.24
C ARG A 112 -1.10 9.55 -12.06
N SER A 113 -1.97 10.55 -11.93
CA SER A 113 -1.91 11.83 -12.64
C SER A 113 -0.85 12.77 -12.04
N TYR A 114 0.35 12.27 -11.75
CA TYR A 114 1.53 13.12 -11.91
C TYR A 114 1.82 13.14 -13.41
N LYS A 115 1.14 14.05 -14.11
CA LYS A 115 1.69 14.54 -15.37
C LYS A 115 3.09 15.05 -15.06
N GLN A 116 4.07 14.52 -15.79
CA GLN A 116 5.40 15.10 -15.91
C GLN A 116 5.30 16.59 -16.25
#